data_AF-A0A5M9ZJP4-F1
#
_entry.id   AF-A0A5M9ZJP4-F1
#
_cell.length_a   1.000
_cell.length_b   1.000
_cell.length_c   1.000
_cell.angle_alpha   90.00
_cell.angle_beta   90.00
_cell.angle_gamma   90.00
#
_symmetry.space_group_name_H-M   'P 1'
#
loop_
_entity.id
_entity.type
_entity.pdbx_description
1 polymer ?
#
loop_
_entity_poly.entity_id
_entity_poly.type
_entity_poly.pdbx_seq_one_letter_code
_entity_poly.pdbx_strand_id
1 'polypeptide(L)'
;MAEANYTTVTLQVHRFTPRAERAERARGGSPFARKSSPFGGGADASARRRPRGKQWVQEYTIPARPEDTVLDCLMTIKRTVDPTLAFRYSCGHGMCGSDAVSINGTPTLLCTASVRDWAKQPSALPQVDDEGFRHIGSERAVRAESEVTATGALSIDGADRTDANAKNATDAADTAAATSAVSNTQTTSGSLGVIELAPLPGFPPQRDLIADIDPMLNQIRKLTPYLQADGVLATTSEGKVDVFEYLQHPDQLAKYETLSNCIACGVCEGSCPVFAGGDAFIGPAALVWSSRFINDSRDTKAMARMDAIDTADGVAACQSVRACSRHCPRGIDVGEEMWQIVAKVRER
;
A
#
# COMPACT_ATOMS: atom_id res chain seq x y z
N MET A 1 25.21 35.92 4.95
CA MET A 1 24.65 34.61 5.31
C MET A 1 23.15 34.73 5.19
N ALA A 2 22.55 34.17 4.13
CA ALA A 2 21.12 34.29 3.90
C ALA A 2 20.35 33.46 4.93
N GLU A 3 19.39 34.08 5.62
CA GLU A 3 18.40 33.39 6.44
C GLU A 3 17.62 32.44 5.53
N ALA A 4 17.93 31.16 5.58
CA ALA A 4 17.12 30.15 4.92
C ALA A 4 15.76 30.15 5.62
N ASN A 5 14.70 30.42 4.85
CA ASN A 5 13.32 30.35 5.30
C ASN A 5 13.01 28.86 5.59
N TYR A 6 13.33 28.40 6.80
CA TYR A 6 13.18 26.98 7.15
C TYR A 6 11.70 26.67 7.37
N THR A 7 11.08 26.07 6.37
CA THR A 7 9.78 25.43 6.57
C THR A 7 9.95 24.20 7.45
N THR A 8 9.04 24.00 8.38
CA THR A 8 9.08 22.91 9.37
C THR A 8 7.94 21.93 9.12
N VAL A 9 8.14 20.68 9.48
CA VAL A 9 7.08 19.66 9.52
C VAL A 9 7.02 19.06 10.90
N THR A 10 5.82 18.72 11.36
CA THR A 10 5.62 18.04 12.64
C THR A 10 5.29 16.57 12.40
N LEU A 11 6.12 15.67 12.92
CA LEU A 11 5.89 14.23 12.87
C LEU A 11 5.31 13.77 14.21
N GLN A 12 4.09 13.23 14.19
CA GLN A 12 3.45 12.55 15.32
C GLN A 12 3.75 11.06 15.26
N VAL A 13 4.78 10.63 15.96
CA VAL A 13 5.27 9.25 15.91
C VAL A 13 4.66 8.44 17.04
N HIS A 14 3.96 7.36 16.70
CA HIS A 14 3.48 6.37 17.68
C HIS A 14 4.67 5.54 18.17
N ARG A 15 5.12 5.84 19.39
CA ARG A 15 6.23 5.18 20.07
C ARG A 15 5.73 3.94 20.80
N PHE A 16 6.59 2.92 20.84
CA PHE A 16 6.30 1.68 21.54
C PHE A 16 7.56 1.10 22.17
N THR A 17 7.49 0.83 23.47
CA THR A 17 8.53 0.08 24.17
C THR A 17 7.93 -1.22 24.71
N PRO A 18 8.40 -2.39 24.24
CA PRO A 18 7.90 -3.67 24.71
C PRO A 18 8.26 -3.84 26.19
N ARG A 19 7.34 -4.44 26.95
CA ARG A 19 7.63 -4.82 28.33
C ARG A 19 8.58 -6.01 28.30
N ALA A 20 9.65 -5.97 29.10
CA ALA A 20 10.57 -7.10 29.25
C ALA A 20 9.78 -8.39 29.52
N GLU A 21 10.00 -9.39 28.68
CA GLU A 21 9.36 -10.68 28.83
C GLU A 21 9.87 -11.32 30.12
N ARG A 22 9.00 -11.42 31.13
CA ARG A 22 9.28 -12.25 32.29
C ARG A 22 9.21 -13.69 31.77
N ALA A 23 10.24 -14.50 31.99
CA ALA A 23 10.22 -15.93 31.66
C ALA A 23 8.94 -16.57 32.23
N GLU A 24 7.90 -16.71 31.41
CA GLU A 24 6.60 -17.21 31.84
C GLU A 24 6.63 -18.74 31.73
N ARG A 25 6.42 -19.40 32.88
CA ARG A 25 6.06 -20.81 32.98
C ARG A 25 4.97 -21.14 31.95
N ALA A 26 5.15 -22.24 31.21
CA ALA A 26 4.17 -22.80 30.30
C ALA A 26 2.82 -22.97 31.01
N ARG A 27 1.90 -22.02 30.81
CA ARG A 27 0.50 -22.20 31.19
C ARG A 27 -0.15 -22.97 30.05
N GLY A 28 -0.62 -24.18 30.34
CA GLY A 28 -1.29 -25.05 29.41
C GLY A 28 -2.41 -24.34 28.67
N GLY A 29 -2.52 -24.60 27.36
CA GLY A 29 -3.56 -24.05 26.50
C GLY A 29 -4.96 -24.41 27.01
N SER A 30 -5.93 -23.54 26.75
CA SER A 30 -7.33 -23.80 27.08
C SER A 30 -7.80 -25.09 26.40
N PRO A 31 -8.46 -26.02 27.11
CA PRO A 31 -9.03 -27.23 26.51
C PRO A 31 -10.15 -26.94 25.51
N PHE A 32 -10.62 -25.69 25.42
CA PHE A 32 -11.61 -25.21 24.45
C PHE A 32 -10.99 -24.47 23.25
N ALA A 33 -9.65 -24.43 23.14
CA ALA A 33 -9.01 -23.86 21.96
C ALA A 33 -9.42 -24.68 20.73
N ARG A 34 -10.13 -24.04 19.79
CA ARG A 34 -10.50 -24.64 18.50
C ARG A 34 -9.24 -25.22 17.84
N LYS A 35 -9.37 -26.40 17.22
CA LYS A 35 -8.30 -27.06 16.45
C LYS A 35 -7.57 -26.02 15.59
N SER A 36 -6.24 -26.00 15.70
CA SER A 36 -5.38 -25.03 15.03
C SER A 36 -5.61 -25.06 13.54
N SER A 37 -6.07 -23.94 12.98
CA SER A 37 -5.99 -23.69 11.56
C SER A 37 -4.55 -23.88 11.08
N PRO A 38 -4.29 -24.43 9.88
CA PRO A 38 -2.94 -24.52 9.31
C PRO A 38 -2.32 -23.12 9.09
N PHE A 39 -3.16 -22.09 9.01
CA PHE A 39 -2.77 -20.68 8.84
C PHE A 39 -2.92 -19.88 10.13
N GLY A 40 -3.84 -20.28 11.01
CA GLY A 40 -3.96 -19.75 12.36
C GLY A 40 -2.75 -20.15 13.19
N GLY A 41 -2.14 -19.15 13.82
CA GLY A 41 -0.94 -19.33 14.61
C GLY A 41 -0.97 -20.57 15.52
N GLY A 42 0.02 -21.45 15.35
CA GLY A 42 0.18 -22.66 16.18
C GLY A 42 0.41 -22.33 17.66
N ALA A 43 0.69 -23.36 18.47
CA ALA A 43 0.96 -23.22 19.91
C ALA A 43 2.08 -22.21 20.26
N ASP A 44 2.89 -21.81 19.27
CA ASP A 44 4.02 -20.87 19.38
C ASP A 44 3.73 -19.49 18.77
N ALA A 45 2.48 -19.20 18.37
CA ALA A 45 2.17 -17.95 17.70
C ALA A 45 2.00 -16.79 18.69
N SER A 46 3.06 -15.98 18.78
CA SER A 46 3.06 -14.62 19.33
C SER A 46 1.89 -13.75 18.80
N ALA A 47 1.34 -14.09 17.63
CA ALA A 47 0.28 -13.35 16.92
C ALA A 47 -1.03 -13.14 17.71
N ARG A 48 -1.34 -13.95 18.73
CA ARG A 48 -2.56 -13.76 19.54
C ARG A 48 -2.36 -12.96 20.82
N ARG A 49 -1.13 -12.60 21.19
CA ARG A 49 -0.88 -11.77 22.37
C ARG A 49 -0.92 -10.31 21.95
N ARG A 50 -1.88 -9.55 22.49
CA ARG A 50 -1.82 -8.07 22.44
C ARG A 50 -0.42 -7.63 22.90
N PRO A 51 0.29 -6.80 22.13
CA PRO A 51 1.62 -6.35 22.47
C PRO A 51 1.60 -5.72 23.86
N ARG A 52 2.32 -6.31 24.82
CA ARG A 52 2.43 -5.75 26.18
C ARG A 52 3.59 -4.76 26.18
N GLY A 53 3.31 -3.50 26.44
CA GLY A 53 4.32 -2.45 26.47
C GLY A 53 3.73 -1.07 26.72
N LYS A 54 4.59 -0.07 26.83
CA LYS A 54 4.19 1.34 26.92
C LYS A 54 4.03 1.89 25.51
N GLN A 55 2.88 2.52 25.25
CA GLN A 55 2.56 3.22 23.99
C GLN A 55 2.31 4.69 24.30
N TRP A 56 2.81 5.59 23.45
CA TRP A 56 2.55 7.03 23.50
C TRP A 56 2.80 7.65 22.13
N VAL A 57 2.24 8.83 21.87
CA VAL A 57 2.56 9.61 20.68
C VAL A 57 3.61 10.65 21.07
N GLN A 58 4.68 10.75 20.28
CA GLN A 58 5.74 11.73 20.46
C GLN A 58 5.77 12.66 19.25
N GLU A 59 5.80 13.97 19.51
CA GLU A 59 5.89 14.99 18.48
C GLU A 59 7.34 15.40 18.25
N TYR A 60 7.71 15.54 16.98
CA TYR A 60 8.99 16.09 16.53
C TYR A 60 8.74 17.15 15.46
N THR A 61 9.14 18.39 15.74
CA THR A 61 9.13 19.46 14.75
C THR A 61 10.54 19.67 14.22
N ILE A 62 10.74 19.44 12.92
CA ILE A 62 12.04 19.54 12.27
C ILE A 62 11.96 20.40 11.00
N PRO A 63 13.07 21.07 10.59
CA PRO A 63 13.14 21.69 9.28
C PRO A 63 13.09 20.61 8.20
N ALA A 64 12.26 20.81 7.19
CA ALA A 64 12.13 19.91 6.04
C ALA A 64 11.72 20.69 4.79
N ARG A 65 12.01 20.12 3.63
CA ARG A 65 11.53 20.61 2.35
C ARG A 65 10.33 19.79 1.90
N PRO A 66 9.40 20.34 1.09
CA PRO A 66 8.27 19.58 0.56
C PRO A 66 8.68 18.33 -0.22
N GLU A 67 9.82 18.35 -0.89
CA GLU A 67 10.37 17.24 -1.66
C GLU A 67 11.10 16.18 -0.84
N ASP A 68 11.41 16.46 0.44
CA ASP A 68 12.06 15.48 1.30
C ASP A 68 11.11 14.30 1.54
N THR A 69 11.66 13.10 1.70
CA THR A 69 10.85 11.94 2.06
C THR A 69 10.58 11.92 3.56
N VAL A 70 9.53 11.20 3.97
CA VAL A 70 9.27 10.96 5.40
C VAL A 70 10.43 10.16 6.02
N LEU A 71 11.09 9.29 5.25
CA LEU A 71 12.32 8.61 5.70
C LEU A 71 13.44 9.62 6.02
N ASP A 72 13.67 10.64 5.18
CA ASP A 72 14.69 11.67 5.43
C ASP A 72 14.41 12.44 6.73
N CYS A 73 13.13 12.73 6.98
CA CYS A 73 12.68 13.36 8.22
C CYS A 73 12.97 12.48 9.45
N LEU A 74 12.61 11.19 9.40
CA LEU A 74 12.88 10.26 10.49
C LEU A 74 14.39 10.03 10.72
N MET A 75 15.18 10.01 9.64
CA MET A 75 16.63 9.91 9.72
C MET A 75 17.25 11.16 10.33
N THR A 76 16.72 12.34 10.02
CA THR A 76 17.12 13.59 10.67
C THR A 76 16.84 13.54 12.17
N ILE A 77 15.61 13.19 12.58
CA ILE A 77 15.25 13.01 13.99
C ILE A 77 16.20 12.02 14.67
N LYS A 78 16.44 10.86 14.06
CA LYS A 78 17.30 9.83 14.64
C LYS A 78 18.75 10.27 14.80
N ARG A 79 19.27 11.08 13.88
CA ARG A 79 20.68 11.52 13.88
C ARG A 79 20.93 12.73 14.78
N THR A 80 19.96 13.63 14.92
CA THR A 80 20.19 14.94 15.56
C THR A 80 19.31 15.24 16.77
N VAL A 81 18.19 14.53 16.94
CA VAL A 81 17.19 14.84 17.99
C VAL A 81 17.04 13.68 18.98
N ASP A 82 16.67 12.49 18.50
CA ASP A 82 16.38 11.32 19.33
C ASP A 82 16.91 10.03 18.69
N PRO A 83 18.12 9.57 19.06
CA PRO A 83 18.70 8.33 18.53
C PRO A 83 17.95 7.07 18.99
N THR A 84 17.08 7.16 20.00
CA THR A 84 16.32 6.01 20.53
C THR A 84 15.16 5.59 19.62
N LEU A 85 14.71 6.48 18.72
CA LEU A 85 13.66 6.22 17.75
C LEU A 85 14.05 5.04 16.84
N ALA A 86 13.18 4.03 16.77
CA ALA A 86 13.40 2.82 16.00
C ALA A 86 12.41 2.66 14.84
N PHE A 87 12.95 2.38 13.66
CA PHE A 87 12.23 2.04 12.43
C PHE A 87 13.19 1.25 11.54
N ARG A 88 12.64 0.45 10.61
CA ARG A 88 13.44 -0.29 9.62
C ARG A 88 13.61 0.55 8.36
N TYR A 89 14.78 0.47 7.74
CA TYR A 89 15.08 1.07 6.44
C TYR A 89 16.30 0.37 5.84
N SER A 90 16.46 0.44 4.51
CA SER A 90 17.63 -0.10 3.82
C SER A 90 17.92 0.64 2.51
N CYS A 91 17.17 0.36 1.43
CA CYS A 91 17.50 0.89 0.10
C CYS A 91 17.23 2.39 -0.09
N GLY A 92 16.21 2.95 0.56
CA GLY A 92 15.84 4.37 0.44
C GLY A 92 15.16 4.77 -0.88
N HIS A 93 14.78 3.83 -1.74
CA HIS A 93 14.17 4.12 -3.05
C HIS A 93 13.10 3.11 -3.47
N GLY A 94 12.39 2.51 -2.50
CA GLY A 94 11.17 1.73 -2.74
C GLY A 94 11.36 0.29 -3.25
N MET A 95 12.59 -0.26 -3.22
CA MET A 95 12.87 -1.60 -3.79
C MET A 95 12.91 -2.73 -2.76
N CYS A 96 13.33 -2.47 -1.52
CA CYS A 96 13.50 -3.51 -0.50
C CYS A 96 12.25 -3.75 0.36
N GLY A 97 11.32 -2.80 0.43
CA GLY A 97 10.10 -2.90 1.25
C GLY A 97 10.30 -2.85 2.76
N SER A 98 11.51 -2.56 3.25
CA SER A 98 11.87 -2.65 4.68
C SER A 98 11.22 -1.59 5.56
N ASP A 99 10.84 -0.44 4.99
CA ASP A 99 10.39 0.77 5.68
C ASP A 99 8.87 0.99 5.54
N ALA A 100 8.13 -0.11 5.42
CA ALA A 100 6.67 -0.09 5.39
C ALA A 100 6.10 0.28 6.78
N VAL A 101 5.26 1.30 6.81
CA VAL A 101 4.58 1.82 8.01
C VAL A 101 3.18 2.33 7.65
N SER A 102 2.41 2.78 8.64
CA SER A 102 1.20 3.58 8.42
C SER A 102 1.55 5.07 8.47
N ILE A 103 1.20 5.81 7.42
CA ILE A 103 1.29 7.27 7.36
C ILE A 103 -0.13 7.83 7.27
N ASN A 104 -0.55 8.63 8.26
CA ASN A 104 -1.91 9.16 8.38
C ASN A 104 -3.00 8.08 8.24
N GLY A 105 -2.76 6.89 8.79
CA GLY A 105 -3.66 5.73 8.70
C GLY A 105 -3.48 4.88 7.43
N THR A 106 -2.72 5.34 6.44
CA THR A 106 -2.53 4.62 5.17
C THR A 106 -1.18 3.87 5.15
N PRO A 107 -1.19 2.55 4.95
CA PRO A 107 0.02 1.77 4.76
C PRO A 107 0.80 2.19 3.51
N THR A 108 2.09 2.50 3.64
CA THR A 108 2.99 2.87 2.54
C THR A 108 4.46 2.75 2.96
N LEU A 109 5.40 3.07 2.05
CA LEU A 109 6.83 3.09 2.33
C LEU A 109 7.29 4.51 2.70
N LEU A 110 8.10 4.63 3.75
CA LEU A 110 8.67 5.91 4.21
C LEU A 110 9.53 6.59 3.13
N CYS A 111 10.29 5.82 2.36
CA CYS A 111 11.23 6.33 1.35
C CYS A 111 10.59 6.80 0.05
N THR A 112 9.31 6.50 -0.19
CA THR A 112 8.58 6.98 -1.37
C THR A 112 7.52 8.01 -1.02
N ALA A 113 7.23 8.19 0.27
CA ALA A 113 6.30 9.18 0.77
C ALA A 113 7.00 10.54 0.87
N SER A 114 6.58 11.51 0.06
CA SER A 114 7.08 12.89 0.16
C SER A 114 6.36 13.67 1.26
N VAL A 115 7.04 14.63 1.89
CA VAL A 115 6.39 15.52 2.88
C VAL A 115 5.25 16.30 2.23
N ARG A 116 5.40 16.74 0.98
CA ARG A 116 4.35 17.45 0.23
C ARG A 116 3.03 16.66 0.16
N ASP A 117 3.12 15.37 -0.13
CA ASP A 117 1.93 14.54 -0.38
C ASP A 117 1.25 14.09 0.91
N TRP A 118 2.01 14.03 2.01
CA TRP A 118 1.55 13.44 3.27
C TRP A 118 1.36 14.44 4.41
N ALA A 119 1.94 15.64 4.36
CA ALA A 119 1.71 16.64 5.39
C ALA A 119 0.29 17.20 5.28
N LYS A 120 -0.49 16.99 6.33
CA LYS A 120 -1.83 17.57 6.45
C LYS A 120 -1.74 18.81 7.30
N GLN A 121 -2.33 19.91 6.84
CA GLN A 121 -2.54 21.05 7.72
C GLN A 121 -3.41 20.56 8.90
N PRO A 122 -3.05 20.88 10.15
CA PRO A 122 -3.87 20.52 11.28
C PRO A 122 -5.26 21.08 11.01
N SER A 123 -6.20 20.20 10.72
CA SER A 123 -7.56 20.64 10.40
C SER A 123 -8.05 21.38 11.63
N ALA A 124 -8.45 22.65 11.46
CA ALA A 124 -9.42 23.22 12.38
C ALA A 124 -10.52 22.17 12.51
N LEU A 125 -10.85 21.79 13.74
CA LEU A 125 -11.93 20.83 14.04
C LEU A 125 -13.08 21.08 13.06
N PRO A 126 -13.68 20.03 12.44
CA PRO A 126 -14.85 20.23 11.60
C PRO A 126 -15.83 21.08 12.38
N GLN A 127 -16.16 22.27 11.87
CA GLN A 127 -17.05 23.17 12.59
C GLN A 127 -18.36 22.43 12.79
N VAL A 128 -18.60 22.06 14.04
CA VAL A 128 -19.91 21.65 14.51
C VAL A 128 -20.67 22.96 14.69
N ASP A 129 -21.78 23.10 13.98
CA ASP A 129 -22.69 24.20 14.25
C ASP A 129 -23.32 24.03 15.64
N ASP A 130 -24.02 25.08 16.10
CA ASP A 130 -24.72 25.07 17.39
C ASP A 130 -25.86 24.02 17.45
N GLU A 131 -26.20 23.39 16.32
CA GLU A 131 -27.17 22.30 16.20
C GLU A 131 -26.51 20.90 16.26
N GLY A 132 -25.17 20.84 16.36
CA GLY A 132 -24.41 19.60 16.53
C GLY A 132 -24.19 18.81 15.24
N PHE A 133 -24.44 19.42 14.07
CA PHE A 133 -24.21 18.78 12.77
C PHE A 133 -22.81 19.08 12.25
N ARG A 134 -22.14 18.05 11.71
CA ARG A 134 -20.83 18.19 11.07
C ARG A 134 -21.03 18.46 9.58
N HIS A 135 -20.66 19.65 9.13
CA HIS A 135 -20.65 19.99 7.70
C HIS A 135 -19.46 19.32 7.01
N ILE A 136 -19.70 18.18 6.35
CA ILE A 136 -18.71 17.52 5.50
C ILE A 136 -18.77 18.19 4.12
N GLY A 137 -18.09 19.33 4.00
CA GLY A 137 -18.00 20.07 2.74
C GLY A 137 -17.88 21.57 3.01
N SER A 138 -16.66 22.07 3.15
CA SER A 138 -16.46 23.50 3.00
C SER A 138 -16.53 23.84 1.51
N GLU A 139 -17.20 24.94 1.16
CA GLU A 139 -17.37 25.47 -0.21
C GLU A 139 -16.04 25.72 -0.96
N ARG A 140 -14.91 25.48 -0.30
CA ARG A 140 -13.56 25.60 -0.85
C ARG A 140 -13.14 24.42 -1.71
N ALA A 141 -13.84 23.28 -1.65
CA ALA A 141 -13.49 22.07 -2.40
C ALA A 141 -14.11 21.98 -3.82
N VAL A 142 -15.04 22.86 -4.18
CA VAL A 142 -15.84 22.72 -5.43
C VAL A 142 -15.31 23.55 -6.60
N ARG A 143 -14.20 24.30 -6.44
CA ARG A 143 -13.68 25.17 -7.53
C ARG A 143 -12.53 24.57 -8.37
N ALA A 144 -12.22 23.28 -8.25
CA ALA A 144 -11.13 22.66 -9.02
C ALA A 144 -11.57 21.74 -10.17
N GLU A 145 -12.87 21.45 -10.33
CA GLU A 145 -13.34 20.53 -11.37
C GLU A 145 -14.66 21.02 -12.00
N SER A 146 -14.59 22.06 -12.82
CA SER A 146 -15.64 22.31 -13.84
C SER A 146 -15.20 23.36 -14.87
N GLU A 147 -14.30 22.99 -15.77
CA GLU A 147 -14.23 23.60 -17.11
C GLU A 147 -13.84 22.51 -18.13
N VAL A 148 -14.73 21.53 -18.27
CA VAL A 148 -14.83 20.73 -19.50
C VAL A 148 -16.22 20.96 -20.02
N THR A 149 -16.35 21.93 -20.93
CA THR A 149 -17.57 22.28 -21.64
C THR A 149 -17.98 21.12 -22.55
N ALA A 150 -18.89 20.28 -22.08
CA ALA A 150 -19.69 19.40 -22.94
C ALA A 150 -20.97 20.14 -23.33
N THR A 151 -20.92 20.92 -24.40
CA THR A 151 -22.13 21.40 -25.09
C THR A 151 -22.68 20.25 -25.93
N GLY A 152 -23.85 19.75 -25.57
CA GLY A 152 -24.54 18.68 -26.28
C GLY A 152 -26.03 18.68 -25.99
N ALA A 153 -26.72 19.74 -26.43
CA ALA A 153 -28.17 19.75 -26.48
C ALA A 153 -28.63 18.89 -27.67
N LEU A 154 -29.36 17.82 -27.38
CA LEU A 154 -30.12 17.05 -28.36
C LEU A 154 -31.41 17.82 -28.69
N SER A 155 -31.47 18.39 -29.90
CA SER A 155 -32.71 18.79 -30.54
C SER A 155 -32.84 18.07 -31.87
N ILE A 156 -33.92 17.30 -31.97
CA ILE A 156 -34.50 16.71 -33.16
C ILE A 156 -34.94 17.79 -34.16
N ASP A 157 -34.46 17.73 -35.40
CA ASP A 157 -35.30 17.64 -36.62
C ASP A 157 -34.46 17.79 -37.89
N GLY A 158 -34.84 17.03 -38.91
CA GLY A 158 -34.08 16.84 -40.15
C GLY A 158 -34.25 17.92 -41.20
N ALA A 159 -33.25 18.01 -42.09
CA ALA A 159 -33.36 18.17 -43.55
C ALA A 159 -32.00 18.62 -44.11
N ASP A 160 -31.41 17.74 -44.93
CA ASP A 160 -30.92 17.98 -46.30
C ASP A 160 -29.98 19.18 -46.63
N ARG A 161 -29.04 18.88 -47.55
CA ARG A 161 -28.26 19.77 -48.45
C ARG A 161 -26.82 20.16 -48.09
N THR A 162 -25.91 19.41 -48.70
CA THR A 162 -24.82 19.82 -49.63
C THR A 162 -23.87 20.99 -49.30
N ASP A 163 -22.59 20.62 -49.34
CA ASP A 163 -21.46 21.29 -50.00
C ASP A 163 -20.82 22.59 -49.46
N ALA A 164 -19.48 22.48 -49.41
CA ALA A 164 -18.48 23.48 -49.79
C ALA A 164 -17.96 24.51 -48.76
N ASN A 165 -16.68 24.26 -48.40
CA ASN A 165 -15.52 25.11 -48.76
C ASN A 165 -15.11 26.29 -47.85
N ALA A 166 -13.77 26.39 -47.70
CA ALA A 166 -12.94 27.59 -47.53
C ALA A 166 -13.06 28.35 -46.19
N LYS A 167 -12.02 28.51 -45.35
CA LYS A 167 -10.62 28.98 -45.50
C LYS A 167 -10.49 30.28 -44.67
N ASN A 168 -9.38 30.34 -43.93
CA ASN A 168 -8.69 31.52 -43.36
C ASN A 168 -9.44 32.36 -42.31
N ALA A 169 -8.95 32.45 -41.08
CA ALA A 169 -7.70 33.09 -40.64
C ALA A 169 -7.68 34.60 -40.90
N THR A 170 -7.75 35.39 -39.82
CA THR A 170 -6.89 36.55 -39.58
C THR A 170 -7.08 37.05 -38.15
N ASP A 171 -5.94 37.38 -37.56
CA ASP A 171 -5.72 37.87 -36.21
C ASP A 171 -6.36 39.23 -35.93
N ALA A 172 -6.68 39.47 -34.66
CA ALA A 172 -6.88 40.80 -34.11
C ALA A 172 -6.09 40.93 -32.80
N ALA A 173 -5.21 41.92 -32.79
CA ALA A 173 -4.54 42.47 -31.62
C ALA A 173 -5.56 43.15 -30.69
N ASP A 174 -5.33 43.10 -29.37
CA ASP A 174 -5.03 44.31 -28.58
C ASP A 174 -4.86 44.03 -27.07
N THR A 175 -3.67 44.39 -26.59
CA THR A 175 -3.39 45.27 -25.44
C THR A 175 -4.18 45.14 -24.12
N ALA A 176 -3.51 44.50 -23.16
CA ALA A 176 -3.31 44.86 -21.74
C ALA A 176 -4.42 45.57 -20.92
N ALA A 177 -4.87 44.89 -19.87
CA ALA A 177 -5.21 45.52 -18.59
C ALA A 177 -4.87 44.58 -17.42
N ALA A 178 -3.82 44.92 -16.68
CA ALA A 178 -3.45 44.27 -15.43
C ALA A 178 -4.47 44.61 -14.34
N THR A 179 -5.02 43.58 -13.69
CA THR A 179 -5.64 43.70 -12.36
C THR A 179 -5.19 42.53 -11.51
N SER A 180 -4.29 42.83 -10.59
CA SER A 180 -3.74 41.91 -9.59
C SER A 180 -4.83 41.51 -8.60
N ALA A 181 -5.29 40.26 -8.67
CA ALA A 181 -6.11 39.65 -7.62
C ALA A 181 -5.20 39.02 -6.56
N VAL A 182 -5.00 39.74 -5.46
CA VAL A 182 -4.35 39.23 -4.25
C VAL A 182 -5.27 38.19 -3.62
N SER A 183 -4.93 36.90 -3.78
CA SER A 183 -5.59 35.80 -3.08
C SER A 183 -5.00 35.69 -1.68
N ASN A 184 -5.76 36.10 -0.67
CA ASN A 184 -5.46 35.89 0.75
C ASN A 184 -5.61 34.40 1.11
N THR A 185 -4.56 33.62 0.85
CA THR A 185 -4.30 32.38 1.57
C THR A 185 -3.49 32.75 2.80
N GLN A 186 -4.12 32.70 3.97
CA GLN A 186 -3.43 32.86 5.24
C GLN A 186 -2.62 31.59 5.50
N THR A 187 -1.45 31.53 4.86
CA THR A 187 -0.39 30.56 5.12
C THR A 187 0.12 30.81 6.52
N THR A 188 0.02 29.84 7.43
CA THR A 188 0.85 29.84 8.64
C THR A 188 2.30 29.77 8.17
N SER A 189 2.95 30.94 8.08
CA SER A 189 4.26 31.11 7.45
C SER A 189 5.31 30.28 8.18
N GLY A 190 5.65 29.11 7.65
CA GLY A 190 6.73 28.26 8.15
C GLY A 190 6.38 26.82 8.53
N SER A 191 5.13 26.35 8.38
CA SER A 191 4.77 24.95 8.64
C SER A 191 4.20 24.23 7.41
N LEU A 192 4.78 23.08 7.07
CA LEU A 192 4.31 22.15 6.03
C LEU A 192 3.09 21.35 6.49
N GLY A 193 2.87 21.23 7.81
CA GLY A 193 1.77 20.49 8.41
C GLY A 193 2.22 19.39 9.36
N VAL A 194 1.30 18.47 9.64
CA VAL A 194 1.46 17.33 10.55
C VAL A 194 1.39 16.03 9.76
N ILE A 195 2.29 15.10 10.07
CA ILE A 195 2.30 13.74 9.55
C ILE A 195 2.22 12.77 10.74
N GLU A 196 1.18 11.95 10.78
CA GLU A 196 1.04 10.89 11.79
C GLU A 196 1.70 9.61 11.28
N LEU A 197 2.52 8.99 12.13
CA LEU A 197 3.27 7.78 11.81
C LEU A 197 2.98 6.69 12.84
N ALA A 198 2.55 5.53 12.36
CA ALA A 198 2.29 4.36 13.19
C ALA A 198 2.90 3.09 12.58
N PRO A 199 3.12 2.05 13.39
CA PRO A 199 3.53 0.74 12.88
C PRO A 199 2.57 0.22 11.81
N LEU A 200 3.06 -0.67 10.96
CA LEU A 200 2.24 -1.29 9.93
C LEU A 200 1.02 -2.02 10.54
N PRO A 201 -0.22 -1.71 10.13
CA PRO A 201 -1.42 -2.29 10.72
C PRO A 201 -1.49 -3.81 10.50
N GLY A 202 -2.18 -4.52 11.39
CA GLY A 202 -2.30 -5.98 11.32
C GLY A 202 -1.07 -6.76 11.77
N PHE A 203 0.04 -6.09 12.07
CA PHE A 203 1.25 -6.70 12.60
C PHE A 203 1.51 -6.25 14.05
N PRO A 204 1.99 -7.16 14.93
CA PRO A 204 2.39 -6.77 16.28
C PRO A 204 3.58 -5.80 16.26
N PRO A 205 3.50 -4.60 16.87
CA PRO A 205 4.66 -3.74 17.06
C PRO A 205 5.69 -4.41 17.98
N GLN A 206 6.97 -4.39 17.57
CA GLN A 206 8.12 -4.84 18.36
C GLN A 206 8.78 -3.68 19.10
N ARG A 207 8.96 -2.53 18.43
CA ARG A 207 9.53 -1.31 19.01
C ARG A 207 9.28 -0.11 18.09
N ASP A 208 8.72 0.97 18.63
CA ASP A 208 8.35 2.17 17.86
C ASP A 208 7.64 1.77 16.56
N LEU A 209 8.14 2.14 15.38
CA LEU A 209 7.53 1.83 14.08
C LEU A 209 7.87 0.43 13.54
N ILE A 210 8.69 -0.36 14.25
CA ILE A 210 9.07 -1.71 13.83
C ILE A 210 7.93 -2.69 14.12
N ALA A 211 7.40 -3.29 13.08
CA ALA A 211 6.39 -4.35 13.14
C ALA A 211 7.00 -5.75 12.95
N ASP A 212 6.43 -6.75 13.61
CA ASP A 212 6.72 -8.17 13.40
C ASP A 212 6.01 -8.69 12.15
N ILE A 213 6.77 -8.82 11.05
CA ILE A 213 6.27 -9.29 9.75
C ILE A 213 6.51 -10.79 9.53
N ASP A 214 7.12 -11.49 10.49
CA ASP A 214 7.41 -12.92 10.37
C ASP A 214 6.16 -13.76 10.10
N PRO A 215 4.97 -13.46 10.67
CA PRO A 215 3.76 -14.19 10.31
C PRO A 215 3.49 -14.22 8.81
N MET A 216 3.59 -13.06 8.13
CA MET A 216 3.40 -12.97 6.67
C MET A 216 4.48 -13.76 5.92
N LEU A 217 5.76 -13.56 6.26
CA LEU A 217 6.87 -14.26 5.59
C LEU A 217 6.75 -15.78 5.77
N ASN A 218 6.30 -16.23 6.92
CA ASN A 218 6.07 -17.65 7.19
C ASN A 218 4.92 -18.21 6.35
N GLN A 219 3.84 -17.46 6.10
CA GLN A 219 2.80 -17.91 5.17
C GLN A 219 3.33 -18.01 3.73
N ILE A 220 4.12 -17.04 3.27
CA ILE A 220 4.77 -17.10 1.94
C ILE A 220 5.64 -18.37 1.84
N ARG A 221 6.47 -18.64 2.86
CA ARG A 221 7.34 -19.84 2.88
C ARG A 221 6.56 -21.16 2.89
N LYS A 222 5.42 -21.21 3.60
CA LYS A 222 4.56 -22.41 3.65
C LYS A 222 4.00 -22.80 2.28
N LEU A 223 3.84 -21.85 1.36
CA LEU A 223 3.31 -22.08 0.01
C LEU A 223 4.39 -22.42 -1.04
N THR A 224 5.54 -22.94 -0.59
CA THR A 224 6.67 -23.38 -1.44
C THR A 224 7.01 -22.38 -2.55
N PRO A 225 7.51 -21.18 -2.21
CA PRO A 225 7.64 -20.04 -3.13
C PRO A 225 8.86 -20.15 -4.07
N TYR A 226 9.04 -21.31 -4.71
CA TYR A 226 10.08 -21.62 -5.68
C TYR A 226 9.51 -22.49 -6.80
N LEU A 227 10.15 -22.44 -7.98
CA LEU A 227 9.72 -23.19 -9.16
C LEU A 227 9.83 -24.70 -8.90
N GLN A 228 8.76 -25.43 -9.21
CA GLN A 228 8.73 -26.89 -9.16
C GLN A 228 8.49 -27.42 -10.57
N ALA A 229 9.57 -27.75 -11.27
CA ALA A 229 9.55 -28.35 -12.60
C ALA A 229 9.84 -29.87 -12.53
N ASP A 230 9.42 -30.60 -13.56
CA ASP A 230 9.68 -32.05 -13.71
C ASP A 230 11.09 -32.37 -14.26
N GLY A 231 11.87 -31.33 -14.62
CA GLY A 231 13.21 -31.48 -15.17
C GLY A 231 13.24 -31.87 -16.65
N VAL A 232 12.10 -31.84 -17.35
CA VAL A 232 12.02 -32.13 -18.78
C VAL A 232 12.41 -30.87 -19.55
N LEU A 233 13.54 -30.92 -20.26
CA LEU A 233 13.99 -29.84 -21.15
C LEU A 233 13.25 -29.93 -22.48
N ALA A 234 12.90 -28.77 -23.05
CA ALA A 234 12.23 -28.74 -24.35
C ALA A 234 13.17 -29.26 -25.45
N THR A 235 12.70 -30.26 -26.19
CA THR A 235 13.41 -30.83 -27.35
C THR A 235 12.79 -30.32 -28.65
N THR A 236 13.63 -30.08 -29.67
CA THR A 236 13.13 -29.84 -31.03
C THR A 236 12.37 -31.06 -31.56
N SER A 237 11.67 -30.89 -32.69
CA SER A 237 11.01 -31.99 -33.42
C SER A 237 11.97 -33.15 -33.80
N GLU A 238 13.28 -32.91 -33.77
CA GLU A 238 14.34 -33.91 -34.02
C GLU A 238 14.88 -34.56 -32.74
N GLY A 239 14.31 -34.28 -31.57
CA GLY A 239 14.70 -34.89 -30.29
C GLY A 239 16.04 -34.40 -29.72
N LYS A 240 16.64 -33.37 -30.31
CA LYS A 240 17.81 -32.70 -29.74
C LYS A 240 17.37 -31.72 -28.65
N VAL A 241 18.04 -31.76 -27.51
CA VAL A 241 17.93 -30.73 -26.47
C VAL A 241 18.50 -29.45 -27.07
N ASP A 242 17.62 -28.48 -27.35
CA ASP A 242 18.00 -27.26 -28.07
C ASP A 242 18.57 -26.21 -27.10
N VAL A 243 18.06 -26.19 -25.86
CA VAL A 243 18.45 -25.22 -24.82
C VAL A 243 18.38 -25.88 -23.43
N PHE A 244 19.33 -25.59 -22.55
CA PHE A 244 19.33 -26.00 -21.13
C PHE A 244 18.32 -25.22 -20.26
N GLU A 245 17.62 -24.26 -20.85
CA GLU A 245 16.66 -23.38 -20.19
C GLU A 245 15.23 -23.89 -20.39
N TYR A 246 14.34 -23.62 -19.43
CA TYR A 246 12.91 -23.86 -19.60
C TYR A 246 12.33 -22.81 -20.55
N LEU A 247 11.95 -23.24 -21.76
CA LEU A 247 11.36 -22.35 -22.75
C LEU A 247 10.02 -21.78 -22.25
N GLN A 248 9.82 -20.49 -22.50
CA GLN A 248 8.61 -19.77 -22.13
C GLN A 248 8.28 -18.71 -23.19
N HIS A 249 7.02 -18.69 -23.65
CA HIS A 249 6.55 -17.66 -24.57
C HIS A 249 6.27 -16.34 -23.84
N PRO A 250 6.42 -15.18 -24.51
CA PRO A 250 6.09 -13.87 -23.92
C PRO A 250 4.68 -13.81 -23.31
N ASP A 251 3.67 -14.39 -23.99
CA ASP A 251 2.28 -14.41 -23.51
C ASP A 251 2.09 -15.26 -22.24
N GLN A 252 2.99 -16.20 -21.97
CA GLN A 252 3.00 -16.99 -20.74
C GLN A 252 3.63 -16.20 -19.59
N LEU A 253 4.74 -15.51 -19.85
CA LEU A 253 5.40 -14.64 -18.87
C LEU A 253 4.48 -13.49 -18.43
N ALA A 254 3.77 -12.87 -19.39
CA ALA A 254 2.86 -11.75 -19.14
C ALA A 254 1.79 -12.05 -18.08
N LYS A 255 1.44 -13.33 -17.86
CA LYS A 255 0.44 -13.74 -16.86
C LYS A 255 0.88 -13.55 -15.41
N TYR A 256 2.18 -13.45 -15.15
CA TYR A 256 2.70 -13.31 -13.78
C TYR A 256 3.87 -12.33 -13.65
N GLU A 257 4.32 -11.72 -14.74
CA GLU A 257 5.43 -10.76 -14.74
C GLU A 257 5.24 -9.68 -13.68
N THR A 258 4.08 -9.04 -13.64
CA THR A 258 3.76 -8.02 -12.62
C THR A 258 3.78 -8.59 -11.21
N LEU A 259 3.33 -9.83 -11.01
CA LEU A 259 3.32 -10.50 -9.69
C LEU A 259 4.73 -10.77 -9.18
N SER A 260 5.67 -11.00 -10.09
CA SER A 260 7.09 -11.21 -9.75
C SER A 260 7.76 -9.98 -9.14
N ASN A 261 7.17 -8.79 -9.31
CA ASN A 261 7.66 -7.54 -8.71
C ASN A 261 7.33 -7.40 -7.22
N CYS A 262 6.63 -8.35 -6.60
CA CYS A 262 6.29 -8.31 -5.19
C CYS A 262 7.55 -8.30 -4.31
N ILE A 263 7.71 -7.24 -3.51
CA ILE A 263 8.86 -7.04 -2.61
C ILE A 263 8.59 -7.51 -1.16
N ALA A 264 7.46 -8.18 -0.91
CA ALA A 264 7.05 -8.66 0.42
C ALA A 264 7.11 -7.58 1.53
N CYS A 265 6.65 -6.36 1.22
CA CYS A 265 6.71 -5.22 2.15
C CYS A 265 5.62 -5.23 3.24
N GLY A 266 4.55 -6.02 3.10
CA GLY A 266 3.44 -6.04 4.05
C GLY A 266 2.39 -4.94 3.87
N VAL A 267 2.54 -4.04 2.90
CA VAL A 267 1.58 -2.93 2.68
C VAL A 267 0.17 -3.46 2.38
N CYS A 268 0.05 -4.50 1.54
CA CYS A 268 -1.25 -5.08 1.23
C CYS A 268 -1.92 -5.74 2.46
N GLU A 269 -1.15 -6.36 3.34
CA GLU A 269 -1.61 -6.90 4.62
C GLU A 269 -2.12 -5.78 5.52
N GLY A 270 -1.34 -4.71 5.67
CA GLY A 270 -1.73 -3.57 6.50
C GLY A 270 -2.97 -2.83 5.99
N SER A 271 -3.22 -2.87 4.67
CA SER A 271 -4.44 -2.31 4.08
C SER A 271 -5.65 -3.25 4.17
N CYS A 272 -5.44 -4.54 4.43
CA CYS A 272 -6.51 -5.53 4.42
C CYS A 272 -7.23 -5.57 5.78
N PRO A 273 -8.53 -5.21 5.86
CA PRO A 273 -9.25 -5.25 7.13
C PRO A 273 -9.46 -6.67 7.66
N VAL A 274 -9.52 -7.68 6.78
CA VAL A 274 -9.63 -9.10 7.17
C VAL A 274 -8.34 -9.55 7.87
N PHE A 275 -7.18 -9.24 7.28
CA PHE A 275 -5.90 -9.56 7.89
C PHE A 275 -5.68 -8.77 9.19
N ALA A 276 -5.94 -7.46 9.17
CA ALA A 276 -5.76 -6.60 10.34
C ALA A 276 -6.78 -6.87 11.46
N GLY A 277 -7.95 -7.42 11.13
CA GLY A 277 -9.01 -7.79 12.08
C GLY A 277 -8.67 -8.99 12.97
N GLY A 278 -7.59 -9.72 12.65
CA GLY A 278 -7.16 -10.89 13.41
C GLY A 278 -7.91 -12.18 13.08
N ASP A 279 -8.66 -12.19 11.97
CA ASP A 279 -9.23 -13.41 11.42
C ASP A 279 -8.11 -14.33 10.92
N ALA A 280 -8.35 -15.64 10.96
CA ALA A 280 -7.40 -16.59 10.40
C ALA A 280 -7.43 -16.43 8.87
N PHE A 281 -6.48 -15.65 8.34
CA PHE A 281 -6.32 -15.42 6.92
C PHE A 281 -4.85 -15.54 6.53
N ILE A 282 -4.57 -16.27 5.46
CA ILE A 282 -3.22 -16.47 4.92
C ILE A 282 -2.56 -15.16 4.46
N GLY A 283 -3.36 -14.16 4.07
CA GLY A 283 -2.90 -12.82 3.72
C GLY A 283 -2.67 -12.62 2.21
N PRO A 284 -2.78 -11.37 1.74
CA PRO A 284 -2.70 -11.02 0.32
C PRO A 284 -1.32 -11.30 -0.31
N ALA A 285 -0.19 -11.02 0.35
CA ALA A 285 1.12 -11.24 -0.26
C ALA A 285 1.39 -12.73 -0.47
N ALA A 286 1.00 -13.59 0.48
CA ALA A 286 1.10 -15.04 0.32
C ALA A 286 0.32 -15.54 -0.90
N LEU A 287 -0.89 -15.02 -1.12
CA LEU A 287 -1.70 -15.34 -2.30
C LEU A 287 -1.13 -14.78 -3.60
N VAL A 288 -0.54 -13.59 -3.61
CA VAL A 288 0.19 -13.05 -4.79
C VAL A 288 1.38 -13.94 -5.15
N TRP A 289 2.16 -14.37 -4.15
CA TRP A 289 3.26 -15.31 -4.35
C TRP A 289 2.79 -16.66 -4.88
N SER A 290 1.64 -17.16 -4.39
CA SER A 290 1.03 -18.39 -4.91
C SER A 290 0.54 -18.21 -6.35
N SER A 291 -0.19 -17.13 -6.65
CA SER A 291 -0.69 -16.78 -7.99
C SER A 291 0.45 -16.74 -9.01
N ARG A 292 1.59 -16.14 -8.63
CA ARG A 292 2.81 -16.11 -9.46
C ARG A 292 3.20 -17.50 -9.97
N PHE A 293 3.28 -18.49 -9.09
CA PHE A 293 3.70 -19.85 -9.48
C PHE A 293 2.56 -20.67 -10.10
N ILE A 294 1.30 -20.41 -9.73
CA ILE A 294 0.14 -21.04 -10.39
C ILE A 294 0.05 -20.61 -11.86
N ASN A 295 0.42 -19.36 -12.16
CA ASN A 295 0.38 -18.81 -13.51
C ASN A 295 1.68 -19.04 -14.30
N ASP A 296 2.74 -19.55 -13.68
CA ASP A 296 4.02 -19.83 -14.36
C ASP A 296 3.92 -21.12 -15.17
N SER A 297 4.02 -21.01 -16.50
CA SER A 297 3.94 -22.16 -17.42
C SER A 297 5.01 -23.23 -17.19
N ARG A 298 6.09 -22.89 -16.46
CA ARG A 298 7.19 -23.80 -16.15
C ARG A 298 6.95 -24.60 -14.87
N ASP A 299 5.97 -24.22 -14.05
CA ASP A 299 5.66 -24.89 -12.79
C ASP A 299 4.65 -26.03 -13.02
N THR A 300 5.02 -27.25 -12.62
CA THR A 300 4.19 -28.46 -12.80
C THR A 300 3.28 -28.74 -11.61
N LYS A 301 3.23 -27.85 -10.61
CA LYS A 301 2.49 -28.04 -9.35
C LYS A 301 1.33 -27.07 -9.16
N ALA A 302 0.84 -26.43 -10.23
CA ALA A 302 -0.29 -25.50 -10.17
C ALA A 302 -1.52 -26.05 -9.40
N MET A 303 -1.96 -27.29 -9.68
CA MET A 303 -3.09 -27.91 -8.97
C MET A 303 -2.83 -28.08 -7.46
N ALA A 304 -1.66 -28.61 -7.09
CA ALA A 304 -1.28 -28.80 -5.69
C ALA A 304 -1.14 -27.46 -4.94
N ARG A 305 -0.71 -26.39 -5.63
CA ARG A 305 -0.67 -25.03 -5.07
C ARG A 305 -2.08 -24.48 -4.84
N MET A 306 -3.00 -24.70 -5.77
CA MET A 306 -4.42 -24.33 -5.60
C MET A 306 -5.06 -25.11 -4.44
N ASP A 307 -4.76 -26.39 -4.28
CA ASP A 307 -5.21 -27.18 -3.12
C ASP A 307 -4.69 -26.61 -1.79
N ALA A 308 -3.43 -26.14 -1.77
CA ALA A 308 -2.84 -25.59 -0.56
C ALA A 308 -3.51 -24.29 -0.09
N ILE A 309 -4.09 -23.51 -1.01
CA ILE A 309 -4.78 -22.25 -0.69
C ILE A 309 -6.30 -22.41 -0.59
N ASP A 310 -6.88 -23.51 -1.08
CA ASP A 310 -8.31 -23.80 -0.99
C ASP A 310 -8.70 -24.31 0.40
N THR A 311 -8.69 -23.38 1.35
CA THR A 311 -9.11 -23.62 2.73
C THR A 311 -9.95 -22.46 3.22
N ALA A 312 -10.71 -22.67 4.31
CA ALA A 312 -11.54 -21.62 4.92
C ALA A 312 -10.73 -20.36 5.29
N ASP A 313 -9.49 -20.55 5.75
CA ASP A 313 -8.58 -19.48 6.15
C ASP A 313 -7.58 -19.08 5.04
N GLY A 314 -7.73 -19.68 3.86
CA GLY A 314 -6.92 -19.46 2.67
C GLY A 314 -7.57 -18.44 1.75
N VAL A 315 -7.71 -18.79 0.48
CA VAL A 315 -8.26 -17.89 -0.54
C VAL A 315 -9.73 -17.51 -0.27
N ALA A 316 -10.51 -18.41 0.34
CA ALA A 316 -11.93 -18.21 0.62
C ALA A 316 -12.21 -17.15 1.70
N ALA A 317 -11.24 -16.80 2.54
CA ALA A 317 -11.37 -15.77 3.55
C ALA A 317 -11.41 -14.35 2.96
N CYS A 318 -10.96 -14.16 1.71
CA CYS A 318 -10.98 -12.86 1.05
C CYS A 318 -12.42 -12.34 0.86
N GLN A 319 -12.72 -11.19 1.47
CA GLN A 319 -14.03 -10.51 1.36
C GLN A 319 -14.10 -9.51 0.19
N SER A 320 -13.13 -9.56 -0.73
CA SER A 320 -13.09 -8.69 -1.93
C SER A 320 -13.24 -7.19 -1.65
N VAL A 321 -12.72 -6.70 -0.53
CA VAL A 321 -12.73 -5.25 -0.16
C VAL A 321 -11.83 -4.42 -1.10
N ARG A 322 -10.84 -5.05 -1.75
CA ARG A 322 -9.88 -4.43 -2.70
C ARG A 322 -9.05 -3.26 -2.15
N ALA A 323 -8.98 -3.09 -0.83
CA ALA A 323 -8.11 -2.09 -0.21
C ALA A 323 -6.62 -2.33 -0.51
N CYS A 324 -6.21 -3.59 -0.67
CA CYS A 324 -4.85 -3.99 -1.00
C CYS A 324 -4.37 -3.51 -2.39
N SER A 325 -5.27 -3.30 -3.36
CA SER A 325 -4.92 -2.80 -4.70
C SER A 325 -4.45 -1.34 -4.67
N ARG A 326 -5.02 -0.52 -3.79
CA ARG A 326 -4.83 0.93 -3.80
C ARG A 326 -3.44 1.38 -3.35
N HIS A 327 -2.78 0.56 -2.53
CA HIS A 327 -1.58 0.96 -1.81
C HIS A 327 -0.33 0.17 -2.20
N CYS A 328 -0.42 -0.79 -3.13
CA CYS A 328 0.75 -1.57 -3.53
C CYS A 328 1.83 -0.66 -4.17
N PRO A 329 3.04 -0.54 -3.57
CA PRO A 329 4.09 0.34 -4.09
C PRO A 329 4.73 -0.18 -5.39
N ARG A 330 4.35 -1.39 -5.81
CA ARG A 330 4.86 -2.05 -7.03
C ARG A 330 3.85 -2.08 -8.16
N GLY A 331 2.68 -1.45 -7.99
CA GLY A 331 1.64 -1.37 -9.01
C GLY A 331 0.92 -2.69 -9.26
N ILE A 332 1.02 -3.67 -8.36
CA ILE A 332 0.27 -4.92 -8.46
C ILE A 332 -1.19 -4.63 -8.04
N ASP A 333 -2.16 -4.91 -8.90
CA ASP A 333 -3.57 -4.93 -8.50
C ASP A 333 -3.86 -6.20 -7.70
N VAL A 334 -3.48 -6.16 -6.42
CA VAL A 334 -3.59 -7.31 -5.51
C VAL A 334 -5.05 -7.78 -5.40
N GLY A 335 -6.00 -6.86 -5.33
CA GLY A 335 -7.43 -7.18 -5.24
C GLY A 335 -7.98 -7.86 -6.49
N GLU A 336 -7.52 -7.47 -7.68
CA GLU A 336 -7.84 -8.17 -8.92
C GLU A 336 -7.28 -9.60 -8.90
N GLU A 337 -6.02 -9.75 -8.50
CA GLU A 337 -5.41 -11.08 -8.40
C GLU A 337 -6.10 -11.98 -7.39
N MET A 338 -6.55 -11.43 -6.27
CA MET A 338 -7.37 -12.19 -5.32
C MET A 338 -8.66 -12.69 -5.98
N TRP A 339 -9.31 -11.88 -6.81
CA TRP A 339 -10.51 -12.31 -7.53
C TRP A 339 -10.19 -13.41 -8.55
N GLN A 340 -9.14 -13.25 -9.35
CA GLN A 340 -8.74 -14.23 -10.36
C GLN A 340 -8.39 -15.58 -9.74
N ILE A 341 -7.64 -15.60 -8.63
CA ILE A 341 -7.26 -16.84 -7.97
C ILE A 341 -8.45 -17.50 -7.25
N VAL A 342 -9.39 -16.72 -6.68
CA VAL A 342 -10.68 -17.26 -6.18
C VAL A 342 -11.46 -17.92 -7.32
N ALA A 343 -11.56 -17.28 -8.49
CA ALA A 343 -12.27 -17.82 -9.64
C ALA A 343 -11.62 -19.14 -10.12
N LYS A 344 -10.29 -19.15 -10.31
CA LYS A 344 -9.54 -20.36 -10.70
C LYS A 344 -9.72 -21.53 -9.72
N VAL A 345 -9.73 -21.25 -8.41
CA VAL A 345 -9.94 -22.29 -7.39
C VAL A 345 -11.37 -22.83 -7.41
N ARG A 346 -12.35 -22.03 -7.81
CA ARG A 346 -13.76 -22.45 -7.90
C ARG A 346 -14.12 -23.18 -9.20
N GLU A 347 -13.44 -22.85 -10.30
CA GLU A 347 -13.75 -23.34 -11.65
C GLU A 347 -13.01 -24.63 -12.05
N ARG A 348 -12.07 -25.10 -11.22
CA ARG A 348 -11.32 -26.34 -11.41
C ARG A 348 -12.18 -27.60 -11.30
#